data_AF-A0A350LVM2-F1
#
_entry.id   AF-A0A350LVM2-F1
#
_cell.length_a   1.000
_cell.length_b   1.000
_cell.length_c   1.000
_cell.angle_alpha   90.00
_cell.angle_beta   90.00
_cell.angle_gamma   90.00
#
_symmetry.space_group_name_H-M   'P 1'
#
loop_
_entity.id
_entity.type
_entity.pdbx_description
1 polymer ?
#
loop_
_entity_poly.entity_id
_entity_poly.type
_entity_poly.pdbx_seq_one_letter_code
_entity_poly.pdbx_strand_id
1 'polypeptide(L)'
;METRQLAFDFEGAPPSVPAPGLSRRQERGLRAWLSGQAAEESVARHYEARGVRILARRWRGESGEIDLVLRAPDTYVFCEV
;
A
#
# COMPACT_ATOMS: atom_id res chain seq x y z
N MET A 1 -41.77 5.57 14.17
CA MET A 1 -40.89 5.78 12.99
C MET A 1 -40.65 7.26 12.87
N GLU A 2 -39.49 7.75 13.30
CA GLU A 2 -39.02 9.07 12.91
C GLU A 2 -37.50 9.11 13.06
N THR A 3 -36.80 8.88 11.96
CA THR A 3 -35.34 8.99 11.89
C THR A 3 -35.04 10.43 11.47
N ARG A 4 -34.72 11.29 12.44
CA ARG A 4 -34.26 12.65 12.19
C ARG A 4 -32.79 12.57 11.75
N GLN A 5 -32.54 12.68 10.44
CA GLN A 5 -31.20 12.86 9.90
C GLN A 5 -30.71 14.25 10.32
N LEU A 6 -29.67 14.29 11.17
CA LEU A 6 -29.01 15.51 11.60
C LEU A 6 -28.45 16.23 10.37
N ALA A 7 -28.93 17.45 10.13
CA ALA A 7 -28.39 18.33 9.12
C ALA A 7 -26.93 18.63 9.46
N PHE A 8 -26.01 18.23 8.58
CA PHE A 8 -24.64 18.71 8.60
C PHE A 8 -24.67 20.15 8.12
N ASP A 9 -24.66 21.12 9.04
CA ASP A 9 -24.48 22.53 8.72
C ASP A 9 -23.12 22.72 8.05
N PHE A 10 -23.12 22.90 6.72
CA PHE A 10 -21.94 23.13 5.87
C PHE A 10 -21.65 24.64 5.67
N GLU A 11 -22.41 25.53 6.32
CA GLU A 11 -22.40 26.98 6.05
C GLU A 11 -21.34 27.79 6.79
N GLY A 12 -20.48 27.15 7.59
CA GLY A 12 -19.27 27.76 8.10
C GLY A 12 -18.06 27.04 7.56
N ALA A 13 -17.33 27.63 6.61
CA ALA A 13 -16.00 27.14 6.29
C ALA A 13 -15.16 27.20 7.59
N PRO A 14 -14.67 26.05 8.12
CA PRO A 14 -13.79 26.10 9.28
C PRO A 14 -12.58 26.97 8.91
N PRO A 15 -11.98 27.70 9.87
CA PRO A 15 -10.77 28.45 9.60
C PRO A 15 -9.76 27.51 8.97
N SER A 16 -9.40 27.75 7.71
CA SER A 16 -8.42 26.97 6.99
C SER A 16 -7.05 27.33 7.54
N VAL A 17 -6.71 26.74 8.69
CA VAL A 17 -5.32 26.67 9.11
C VAL A 17 -4.65 25.79 8.04
N PRO A 18 -3.71 26.31 7.22
CA PRO A 18 -3.00 25.44 6.29
C PRO A 18 -2.31 24.40 7.15
N ALA A 19 -2.77 23.15 7.07
CA ALA A 19 -2.04 22.04 7.65
C ALA A 19 -0.62 22.14 7.09
N PRO A 20 0.43 22.06 7.93
CA PRO A 20 1.79 22.17 7.44
C PRO A 20 1.98 21.15 6.32
N GLY A 21 2.13 21.65 5.09
CA GLY A 21 2.31 20.81 3.91
C GLY A 21 3.59 20.00 4.07
N LEU A 22 3.57 18.75 3.60
CA LEU A 22 4.77 17.94 3.53
C LEU A 22 5.82 18.68 2.67
N SER A 23 7.08 18.67 3.09
CA SER A 23 8.17 19.12 2.21
C SER A 23 8.17 18.28 0.93
N ARG A 24 8.65 18.83 -0.19
CA ARG A 24 8.80 18.07 -1.47
C ARG A 24 9.54 16.74 -1.30
N ARG A 25 10.47 16.66 -0.35
CA ARG A 25 11.19 15.41 -0.01
C ARG A 25 10.25 14.40 0.64
N GLN A 26 9.45 14.84 1.62
CA GLN A 26 8.47 14.00 2.29
C GLN A 26 7.36 13.55 1.34
N GLU A 27 6.86 14.43 0.47
CA GLU A 27 5.88 14.06 -0.57
C GLU A 27 6.42 12.99 -1.51
N ARG A 28 7.67 13.13 -1.96
CA ARG A 28 8.32 12.13 -2.81
C ARG A 28 8.49 10.81 -2.09
N GLY A 29 8.92 10.83 -0.82
CA GLY A 29 9.06 9.62 -0.01
C GLY A 29 7.74 8.90 0.19
N LEU A 30 6.67 9.65 0.50
CA LEU A 30 5.32 9.11 0.64
C LEU A 30 4.82 8.50 -0.67
N ARG A 31 5.02 9.18 -1.81
CA ARG A 31 4.64 8.65 -3.13
C ARG A 31 5.38 7.36 -3.45
N ALA A 32 6.70 7.33 -3.25
CA ALA A 32 7.51 6.14 -3.50
C ALA A 32 7.06 4.96 -2.63
N TRP A 33 6.79 5.21 -1.34
CA TRP A 33 6.28 4.20 -0.43
C TRP A 33 4.92 3.65 -0.87
N LEU A 34 3.96 4.53 -1.17
CA LEU A 34 2.63 4.13 -1.64
C LEU A 34 2.69 3.37 -2.97
N SER A 35 3.52 3.82 -3.92
CA SER A 35 3.66 3.14 -5.21
C SER A 35 4.30 1.77 -5.06
N GLY A 36 5.32 1.62 -4.20
CA GLY A 36 5.93 0.32 -3.92
C GLY A 36 4.92 -0.67 -3.33
N GLN A 37 4.18 -0.25 -2.31
CA GLN A 37 3.12 -1.07 -1.69
C GLN A 37 2.06 -1.50 -2.71
N ALA A 38 1.63 -0.59 -3.59
CA ALA A 38 0.64 -0.89 -4.61
C ALA A 38 1.19 -1.86 -5.68
N ALA A 39 2.46 -1.71 -6.05
CA ALA A 39 3.11 -2.57 -7.02
C ALA A 39 3.30 -3.99 -6.47
N GLU A 40 3.83 -4.14 -5.24
CA GLU A 40 3.96 -5.43 -4.54
C GLU A 40 2.62 -6.17 -4.50
N GLU A 41 1.55 -5.47 -4.11
CA GLU A 41 0.20 -6.03 -4.01
C GLU A 41 -0.34 -6.45 -5.39
N SER A 42 -0.06 -5.67 -6.45
CA SER A 42 -0.44 -6.02 -7.82
C SER A 42 0.26 -7.29 -8.32
N VAL A 43 1.57 -7.41 -8.04
CA VAL A 43 2.37 -8.58 -8.41
C VAL A 43 1.94 -9.82 -7.62
N ALA A 44 1.70 -9.66 -6.32
CA ALA A 44 1.17 -10.72 -5.46
C ALA A 44 -0.13 -11.32 -6.03
N ARG A 45 -1.12 -10.46 -6.34
CA ARG A 45 -2.39 -10.90 -6.95
C ARG A 45 -2.18 -11.57 -8.31
N HIS A 46 -1.24 -11.08 -9.11
CA HIS A 46 -0.94 -11.66 -10.43
C HIS A 46 -0.43 -13.11 -10.31
N TYR A 47 0.41 -13.39 -9.31
CA TYR A 47 0.93 -14.73 -9.04
C TYR A 47 -0.11 -15.65 -8.40
N GLU A 48 -0.85 -15.16 -7.40
CA GLU A 48 -1.93 -15.92 -6.76
C GLU A 48 -2.99 -16.35 -7.80
N ALA A 49 -3.35 -15.48 -8.73
CA ALA A 49 -4.27 -15.79 -9.83
C ALA A 49 -3.77 -16.92 -10.77
N ARG A 50 -2.47 -17.23 -10.74
CA ARG A 50 -1.83 -18.34 -11.49
C ARG A 50 -1.62 -19.59 -10.63
N GLY A 51 -2.17 -19.63 -9.41
CA GLY A 51 -1.99 -20.73 -8.47
C GLY A 51 -0.61 -20.77 -7.81
N VAL A 52 0.18 -19.69 -7.93
CA VAL A 52 1.46 -19.57 -7.24
C VAL A 52 1.22 -19.12 -5.80
N ARG A 53 1.83 -19.80 -4.84
CA ARG A 53 1.68 -19.51 -3.41
C ARG A 53 2.69 -18.45 -2.97
N ILE A 54 2.24 -17.46 -2.19
CA ILE A 54 3.14 -16.54 -1.50
C ILE A 54 3.65 -17.21 -0.21
N LEU A 55 4.97 -17.29 -0.06
CA LEU A 55 5.64 -17.81 1.13
C LEU A 55 6.03 -16.69 2.10
N ALA A 56 6.49 -15.55 1.58
CA ALA A 56 6.81 -14.38 2.38
C ALA A 56 6.62 -13.08 1.57
N ARG A 57 6.35 -11.98 2.28
CA ARG A 57 6.30 -10.61 1.75
C ARG A 57 7.28 -9.75 2.54
N ARG A 58 7.99 -8.84 1.87
CA ARG A 58 9.03 -7.94 2.42
C ARG A 58 9.95 -8.69 3.37
N TRP A 59 10.47 -9.82 2.89
CA TRP A 59 11.37 -10.67 3.65
C TRP A 59 12.68 -9.92 3.90
N ARG A 60 13.20 -10.03 5.12
CA ARG A 60 14.49 -9.46 5.52
C ARG A 60 15.34 -10.56 6.13
N GLY A 61 16.55 -10.69 5.64
CA GLY A 61 17.57 -11.59 6.18
C GLY A 61 18.87 -10.84 6.46
N GLU A 62 19.85 -11.58 6.94
CA GLU A 62 21.16 -11.03 7.30
C GLU A 62 21.89 -10.41 6.10
N SER A 63 21.65 -10.93 4.90
CA SER A 63 22.33 -10.51 3.66
C SER A 63 21.50 -9.58 2.76
N GLY A 64 20.28 -9.19 3.16
CA GLY A 64 19.46 -8.31 2.33
C GLY A 64 17.95 -8.44 2.56
N GLU A 65 17.20 -7.91 1.61
CA GLU A 65 15.74 -7.93 1.58
C GLU A 65 15.26 -8.47 0.24
N ILE A 66 14.07 -9.09 0.23
CA ILE A 66 13.37 -9.52 -0.98
C ILE A 66 11.89 -9.17 -0.83
N ASP A 67 11.31 -8.53 -1.83
CA ASP A 67 9.90 -8.08 -1.76
C ASP A 67 8.92 -9.26 -1.69
N LEU A 68 9.09 -10.29 -2.52
CA LEU A 68 8.23 -11.48 -2.52
C LEU A 68 9.04 -12.77 -2.65
N VAL A 69 8.72 -13.75 -1.79
CA VAL A 69 9.17 -15.14 -1.91
C VAL A 69 7.96 -16.00 -2.24
N LEU A 70 8.02 -16.73 -3.35
CA LEU A 70 6.89 -17.42 -3.95
C LEU A 70 7.21 -18.90 -4.20
N ARG A 71 6.18 -19.74 -4.24
CA ARG A 71 6.26 -21.15 -4.61
C ARG A 71 5.28 -21.49 -5.74
N ALA A 72 5.85 -21.72 -6.92
CA ALA A 72 5.19 -22.45 -8.00
C ALA A 72 5.33 -23.97 -7.76
N PRO A 73 4.69 -24.86 -8.54
CA PRO A 73 4.71 -26.31 -8.28
C PRO A 73 6.12 -26.86 -7.99
N ASP A 74 7.08 -26.57 -8.86
CA ASP A 74 8.45 -27.11 -8.79
C ASP A 74 9.53 -26.04 -8.64
N THR A 75 9.16 -24.78 -8.45
CA THR A 75 10.09 -23.64 -8.50
C THR A 75 9.87 -22.66 -7.36
N TYR A 76 10.97 -22.21 -6.77
CA TYR A 76 10.98 -21.02 -5.92
C TYR A 76 11.24 -19.78 -6.76
N VAL A 77 10.43 -18.75 -6.58
CA VAL A 77 10.58 -17.48 -7.27
C VAL A 77 10.82 -16.38 -6.25
N PHE A 78 11.90 -15.63 -6.45
CA PHE A 78 12.23 -14.43 -5.71
C PHE A 78 11.96 -13.25 -6.63
N CYS A 79 11.07 -12.36 -6.24
CA CYS A 79 10.61 -11.25 -7.08
C CYS A 79 10.87 -9.93 -6.35
N GLU A 80 11.57 -9.03 -7.03
CA GLU A 80 11.71 -7.60 -6.67
C GLU A 80 10.80 -6.79 -7.57
N VAL A 81 10.24 -5.68 -7.07
CA VAL A 81 9.21 -4.89 -7.75
C VAL A 81 9.62 -3.44 -7.99
#